data_AF-A0A539DXP0-F1
#
_entry.id   AF-A0A539DXP0-F1
#
_cell.length_a   1.000
_cell.length_b   1.000
_cell.length_c   1.000
_cell.angle_alpha   90.00
_cell.angle_beta   90.00
_cell.angle_gamma   90.00
#
_symmetry.space_group_name_H-M   'P 1'
#
loop_
_entity.id
_entity.type
_entity.pdbx_description
1 polymer ?
#
loop_
_entity_poly.entity_id
_entity_poly.type
_entity_poly.pdbx_seq_one_letter_code
_entity_poly.pdbx_strand_id
1 'polypeptide(L)'
;MSSPPLLQQLADIELPAAPDNTLLWLLLGVALLGVMAILGWGVWRRRGKRAATRLNTAVAISPLARLNTLETMWRQQQLSDREVAYELATLLRHGLGLKQLTTSLPTGATVEWQRLLQQLSQLRYSPIPAEPLAPDQFAQIKRWLNGALEER
;
A
#
# COMPACT_ATOMS: atom_id res chain seq x y z
N MET A 1 54.35 56.35 29.78
CA MET A 1 53.32 56.55 28.75
C MET A 1 52.09 55.81 29.20
N SER A 2 51.16 56.53 29.81
CA SER A 2 50.00 55.98 30.51
C SER A 2 48.84 55.83 29.53
N SER A 3 48.35 54.61 29.32
CA SER A 3 47.19 54.35 28.46
C SER A 3 45.96 55.11 28.98
N PRO A 4 45.13 55.69 28.09
CA PRO A 4 44.04 56.58 28.49
C PRO A 4 42.92 55.81 29.22
N PRO A 5 42.29 56.42 30.25
CA PRO A 5 41.26 55.81 31.10
C PRO A 5 39.98 55.41 30.35
N LEU A 6 39.82 55.85 29.10
CA LEU A 6 38.69 55.50 28.23
C LEU A 6 38.66 54.01 27.85
N LEU A 7 39.81 53.34 27.75
CA LEU A 7 39.86 51.90 27.45
C LEU A 7 39.39 51.05 28.64
N GLN A 8 39.57 51.56 29.85
CA GLN A 8 39.11 50.90 31.08
C GLN A 8 37.59 51.02 31.23
N GLN A 9 37.03 52.18 30.86
CA GLN A 9 35.60 52.44 30.91
C GLN A 9 34.78 51.62 29.88
N LEU A 10 35.40 51.20 28.78
CA LEU A 10 34.81 50.29 27.81
C LEU A 10 34.84 48.82 28.26
N ALA A 11 35.71 48.46 29.21
CA ALA A 11 35.82 47.10 29.74
C ALA A 11 34.71 46.76 30.76
N ASP A 12 34.05 47.78 31.33
CA ASP A 12 32.93 47.64 32.28
C ASP A 12 31.55 47.51 31.59
N ILE A 13 31.51 47.46 30.26
CA ILE A 13 30.28 47.17 29.52
C ILE A 13 30.13 45.64 29.47
N GLU A 14 29.52 45.08 30.51
CA GLU A 14 29.07 43.68 30.49
C GLU A 14 28.09 43.49 29.33
N LEU A 15 28.46 42.69 28.33
CA LEU A 15 27.52 42.32 27.28
C LEU A 15 26.37 41.53 27.91
N PRO A 16 25.10 41.87 27.62
CA PRO A 16 23.98 41.09 28.14
C PRO A 16 24.12 39.64 27.68
N ALA A 17 23.80 38.71 28.59
CA ALA A 17 23.82 37.29 28.27
C ALA A 17 23.01 37.00 27.00
N ALA A 18 23.55 36.17 26.11
CA ALA A 18 22.87 35.81 24.87
C ALA A 18 21.50 35.18 25.20
N PRO A 19 20.44 35.52 24.44
CA PRO A 19 19.12 34.97 24.68
C PRO A 19 19.13 33.45 24.53
N ASP A 20 18.56 32.75 25.51
CA ASP A 20 18.44 31.30 25.48
C ASP A 20 17.38 30.88 24.45
N ASN A 21 17.86 30.35 23.32
CA ASN A 21 17.04 29.90 22.20
C ASN A 21 16.77 28.38 22.24
N THR A 22 17.16 27.67 23.31
CA THR A 22 16.97 26.21 23.41
C THR A 22 15.50 25.80 23.23
N LEU A 23 14.58 26.58 23.81
CA LEU A 23 13.14 26.37 23.73
C LEU A 23 12.61 26.55 22.29
N LEU A 24 13.12 27.54 21.56
CA LEU A 24 12.81 27.75 20.14
C LEU A 24 13.30 26.58 19.27
N TRP A 25 14.51 26.10 19.50
CA TRP A 25 15.06 24.94 18.78
C TRP A 25 14.30 23.64 19.07
N LEU A 26 13.88 23.42 20.32
CA LEU A 26 13.03 22.30 20.71
C LEU A 26 11.68 22.34 19.98
N LEU A 27 11.01 23.50 19.99
CA LEU A 27 9.74 23.67 19.30
C LEU A 27 9.88 23.45 17.79
N LEU A 28 10.97 23.95 17.18
CA LEU A 28 11.26 23.74 15.76
C LEU A 28 11.45 22.25 15.43
N GLY A 29 12.18 21.52 16.27
CA GLY A 29 12.42 20.08 16.10
C GLY A 29 11.13 19.25 16.21
N VAL A 30 10.28 19.57 17.19
CA VAL A 30 8.97 18.91 17.37
C VAL A 30 8.05 19.20 16.18
N ALA A 31 8.02 20.45 15.70
CA ALA A 31 7.23 20.84 14.53
C ALA A 31 7.69 20.09 13.27
N LEU A 32 9.01 19.96 13.06
CA LEU A 32 9.56 19.26 11.91
C LEU A 32 9.18 17.76 11.91
N LEU A 33 9.25 17.11 13.07
CA LEU A 33 8.83 15.71 13.23
C LEU A 33 7.34 15.54 12.98
N GLY A 34 6.50 16.46 13.47
CA GLY A 34 5.06 16.47 13.22
C GLY A 34 4.73 16.57 11.73
N VAL A 35 5.40 17.49 11.01
CA VAL A 35 5.23 17.64 9.55
C VAL A 35 5.66 16.38 8.81
N MET A 36 6.80 15.79 9.17
CA MET A 36 7.27 14.52 8.59
C MET A 36 6.27 13.39 8.79
N ALA A 37 5.69 13.27 10.00
CA ALA A 37 4.68 12.26 10.31
C ALA A 37 3.39 12.47 9.49
N ILE A 38 2.92 13.72 9.37
CA ILE A 38 1.73 14.06 8.57
C ILE A 38 1.96 13.77 7.09
N LEU A 39 3.14 14.11 6.56
CA LEU A 39 3.49 13.83 5.16
C LEU A 39 3.61 12.33 4.90
N GLY A 40 4.27 11.58 5.80
CA GLY A 40 4.36 10.13 5.71
C GLY A 40 2.99 9.47 5.75
N TRP A 41 2.12 9.88 6.68
CA TRP A 41 0.74 9.42 6.79
C TRP A 41 -0.08 9.75 5.54
N GLY A 42 0.06 10.97 5.02
CA GLY A 42 -0.62 11.43 3.81
C GLY A 42 -0.22 10.63 2.57
N VAL A 43 1.07 10.33 2.41
CA VAL A 43 1.58 9.51 1.30
C VAL A 43 1.09 8.06 1.44
N TRP A 44 1.12 7.49 2.64
CA TRP A 44 0.67 6.12 2.88
C TRP A 44 -0.84 5.97 2.60
N ARG A 45 -1.65 6.91 3.07
CA ARG A 45 -3.11 6.91 2.83
C ARG A 45 -3.48 7.18 1.37
N ARG A 46 -2.71 8.03 0.66
CA ARG A 46 -2.94 8.32 -0.77
C ARG A 46 -2.52 7.15 -1.66
N ARG A 47 -1.52 6.35 -1.26
CA ARG A 47 -1.13 5.13 -1.99
C ARG A 47 -2.26 4.10 -2.03
N GLY A 48 -2.92 3.81 -0.91
CA GLY A 48 -4.08 2.90 -0.89
C GLY A 48 -5.27 3.38 -1.73
N LYS A 49 -5.57 4.69 -1.72
CA LYS A 49 -6.69 5.24 -2.52
C LYS A 49 -6.43 5.26 -4.03
N ARG A 50 -5.20 5.56 -4.46
CA ARG A 50 -4.83 5.54 -5.89
C ARG A 50 -4.80 4.13 -6.45
N ALA A 51 -4.40 3.15 -5.65
CA ALA A 51 -4.44 1.73 -5.98
C ALA A 51 -5.87 1.26 -6.31
N ALA A 52 -6.82 1.51 -5.41
CA ALA A 52 -8.23 1.18 -5.62
C ALA A 52 -8.85 1.91 -6.83
N THR A 53 -8.46 3.16 -7.08
CA THR A 53 -9.02 3.94 -8.20
C THR A 53 -8.53 3.41 -9.57
N ARG A 54 -7.27 2.98 -9.69
CA ARG A 54 -6.73 2.42 -10.95
C ARG A 54 -7.39 1.10 -11.36
N LEU A 55 -7.78 0.29 -10.38
CA LEU A 55 -8.48 -0.99 -10.63
C LEU A 55 -9.90 -0.77 -11.17
N ASN A 56 -10.58 0.30 -10.74
CA ASN A 56 -11.93 0.62 -11.21
C ASN A 56 -11.99 1.24 -12.61
N THR A 57 -10.93 1.92 -13.08
CA THR A 57 -10.88 2.45 -14.47
C THR A 57 -10.51 1.36 -15.49
N ALA A 58 -9.94 0.24 -15.05
CA ALA A 58 -9.55 -0.90 -15.88
C ALA A 58 -10.73 -1.78 -16.35
N VAL A 59 -11.96 -1.31 -16.27
CA VAL A 59 -13.18 -2.07 -16.64
C VAL A 59 -13.27 -2.34 -18.15
N ALA A 60 -12.45 -1.67 -18.98
CA ALA A 60 -12.29 -1.98 -20.42
C ALA A 60 -11.05 -2.84 -20.75
N ILE A 61 -10.28 -3.27 -19.74
CA ILE A 61 -9.00 -3.96 -19.93
C ILE A 61 -9.22 -5.48 -19.83
N SER A 62 -8.54 -6.26 -20.68
CA SER A 62 -8.61 -7.72 -20.67
C SER A 62 -8.41 -8.29 -19.26
N PRO A 63 -9.13 -9.36 -18.86
CA PRO A 63 -9.01 -9.96 -17.53
C PRO A 63 -7.57 -10.28 -17.13
N LEU A 64 -6.74 -10.64 -18.12
CA LEU A 64 -5.31 -10.95 -17.95
C LEU A 64 -4.47 -9.71 -17.59
N ALA A 65 -4.72 -8.57 -18.23
CA ALA A 65 -3.98 -7.35 -17.90
C ALA A 65 -4.39 -6.79 -16.53
N ARG A 66 -5.66 -6.97 -16.13
CA ARG A 66 -6.08 -6.68 -14.74
C ARG A 66 -5.41 -7.62 -13.73
N LEU A 67 -5.25 -8.91 -14.07
CA LEU A 67 -4.54 -9.88 -13.22
C LEU A 67 -3.07 -9.50 -13.02
N ASN A 68 -2.35 -9.14 -14.09
CA ASN A 68 -0.96 -8.70 -14.00
C ASN A 68 -0.80 -7.43 -13.14
N THR A 69 -1.77 -6.52 -13.23
CA THR A 69 -1.77 -5.29 -12.42
C THR A 69 -1.96 -5.64 -10.94
N LEU A 70 -2.91 -6.52 -10.61
CA LEU A 70 -3.14 -6.99 -9.25
C LEU A 70 -1.92 -7.70 -8.67
N GLU A 71 -1.28 -8.59 -9.45
CA GLU A 71 -0.07 -9.29 -9.04
C GLU A 71 1.06 -8.30 -8.73
N THR A 72 1.25 -7.30 -9.59
CA THR A 72 2.28 -6.27 -9.38
C THR A 72 2.02 -5.47 -8.10
N MET A 73 0.78 -5.07 -7.86
CA MET A 73 0.40 -4.28 -6.69
C MET A 73 0.50 -5.10 -5.39
N TRP A 74 0.16 -6.38 -5.45
CA TRP A 74 0.33 -7.33 -4.35
C TRP A 74 1.82 -7.54 -4.02
N ARG A 75 2.67 -7.82 -5.02
CA ARG A 75 4.13 -7.97 -4.83
C ARG A 75 4.79 -6.71 -4.26
N GLN A 76 4.28 -5.53 -4.63
CA GLN A 76 4.73 -4.25 -4.11
C GLN A 76 4.14 -3.90 -2.73
N GLN A 77 3.38 -4.81 -2.11
CA GLN A 77 2.69 -4.62 -0.83
C GLN A 77 1.81 -3.36 -0.80
N GLN A 78 1.28 -2.96 -1.96
CA GLN A 78 0.37 -1.83 -2.08
C GLN A 78 -1.07 -2.20 -1.74
N LEU A 79 -1.38 -3.50 -1.82
CA LEU A 79 -2.66 -4.09 -1.46
C LEU A 79 -2.42 -5.18 -0.42
N SER A 80 -3.31 -5.25 0.56
CA SER A 80 -3.36 -6.36 1.52
C SER A 80 -3.87 -7.64 0.86
N ASP A 81 -3.47 -8.81 1.39
CA ASP A 81 -3.95 -10.10 0.88
C ASP A 81 -5.48 -10.19 0.86
N ARG A 82 -6.13 -9.54 1.82
CA ARG A 82 -7.60 -9.44 1.89
C ARG A 82 -8.17 -8.67 0.70
N GLU A 83 -7.63 -7.51 0.38
CA GLU A 83 -8.06 -6.69 -0.77
C GLU A 83 -7.81 -7.43 -2.08
N VAL A 84 -6.63 -8.05 -2.21
CA VAL A 84 -6.28 -8.86 -3.38
C VAL A 84 -7.25 -10.03 -3.53
N ALA A 85 -7.63 -10.70 -2.45
CA ALA A 85 -8.59 -11.80 -2.51
C ALA A 85 -10.00 -11.35 -2.96
N TYR A 86 -10.44 -10.15 -2.56
CA TYR A 86 -11.70 -9.56 -3.05
C TYR A 86 -11.63 -9.25 -4.55
N GLU A 87 -10.54 -8.63 -5.00
CA GLU A 87 -10.34 -8.27 -6.40
C GLU A 87 -10.17 -9.51 -7.29
N LEU A 88 -9.40 -10.51 -6.85
CA LEU A 88 -9.24 -11.79 -7.56
C LEU A 88 -10.56 -12.53 -7.70
N ALA A 89 -11.38 -12.60 -6.65
CA ALA A 89 -12.70 -13.21 -6.73
C ALA A 89 -13.61 -12.49 -7.74
N THR A 90 -13.55 -11.16 -7.75
CA THR A 90 -14.30 -10.32 -8.70
C THR A 90 -13.82 -10.55 -10.13
N LEU A 91 -12.49 -10.57 -10.33
CA LEU A 91 -11.85 -10.80 -11.62
C LEU A 91 -12.18 -12.19 -12.17
N LEU A 92 -12.09 -13.24 -11.35
CA LEU A 92 -12.44 -14.61 -11.76
C LEU A 92 -13.91 -14.70 -12.17
N ARG A 93 -14.81 -14.08 -11.39
CA ARG A 93 -16.25 -14.07 -11.70
C ARG A 93 -16.51 -13.42 -13.06
N HIS A 94 -15.95 -12.24 -13.30
CA HIS A 94 -16.16 -11.51 -14.56
C HIS A 94 -15.39 -12.10 -15.74
N GLY A 95 -14.14 -12.50 -15.53
CA GLY A 95 -13.26 -13.07 -16.55
C GLY A 95 -13.74 -14.42 -17.07
N LEU A 96 -14.31 -15.25 -16.19
CA LEU A 96 -14.93 -16.52 -16.58
C LEU A 96 -16.41 -16.36 -17.00
N GLY A 97 -17.00 -15.16 -16.89
CA GLY A 97 -18.41 -14.91 -17.19
C GLY A 97 -19.40 -15.62 -16.26
N LEU A 98 -18.97 -15.98 -15.05
CA LEU A 98 -19.79 -16.68 -14.08
C LEU A 98 -20.66 -15.68 -13.31
N LYS A 99 -21.92 -16.04 -13.03
CA LYS A 99 -22.76 -15.24 -12.11
C LYS A 99 -22.24 -15.29 -10.68
N GLN A 100 -21.69 -16.43 -10.28
CA GLN A 100 -21.14 -16.69 -8.95
C GLN A 100 -19.98 -17.68 -9.07
N LEU A 101 -18.97 -17.54 -8.21
CA LEU A 101 -17.90 -18.53 -8.08
C LEU A 101 -18.43 -19.74 -7.32
N THR A 102 -18.56 -20.88 -8.02
CA THR A 102 -18.98 -22.17 -7.48
C THR A 102 -17.80 -23.12 -7.39
N THR A 103 -17.92 -24.19 -6.59
CA THR A 103 -16.89 -25.24 -6.45
C THR A 103 -16.64 -26.04 -7.72
N SER A 104 -17.54 -25.98 -8.71
CA SER A 104 -17.34 -26.49 -10.06
C SER A 104 -16.83 -25.38 -10.97
N LEU A 105 -15.64 -25.57 -11.56
CA LEU A 105 -15.17 -24.78 -12.71
C LEU A 105 -15.87 -25.32 -13.97
N PRO A 106 -16.32 -24.45 -14.90
CA PRO A 106 -17.04 -24.88 -16.11
C PRO A 106 -16.24 -25.85 -17.00
N THR A 107 -14.91 -25.80 -16.97
CA THR A 107 -14.02 -26.70 -17.73
C THR A 107 -13.58 -27.96 -16.96
N GLY A 108 -14.22 -28.26 -15.83
CA GLY A 108 -13.98 -29.46 -15.01
C GLY A 108 -13.58 -29.13 -13.57
N ALA A 109 -13.97 -29.96 -12.60
CA ALA A 109 -13.68 -29.72 -11.19
C ALA A 109 -12.24 -30.12 -10.83
N THR A 110 -11.31 -29.17 -10.92
CA THR A 110 -9.95 -29.37 -10.39
C THR A 110 -9.94 -29.13 -8.88
N VAL A 111 -9.29 -30.03 -8.12
CA VAL A 111 -9.09 -29.87 -6.66
C VAL A 111 -8.41 -28.53 -6.34
N GLU A 112 -7.56 -28.08 -7.25
CA GLU A 112 -6.86 -26.80 -7.20
C GLU A 112 -7.81 -25.59 -7.19
N TRP A 113 -8.87 -25.63 -7.99
CA TRP A 113 -9.90 -24.58 -8.02
C TRP A 113 -10.62 -24.47 -6.68
N GLN A 114 -11.03 -25.59 -6.10
CA GLN A 114 -11.70 -25.63 -4.81
C GLN A 114 -10.80 -25.10 -3.69
N ARG A 115 -9.52 -25.52 -3.69
CA ARG A 115 -8.52 -25.02 -2.75
C ARG A 115 -8.34 -23.51 -2.84
N LEU A 116 -8.25 -22.98 -4.06
CA LEU A 116 -8.12 -21.55 -4.29
C LEU A 116 -9.35 -20.78 -3.78
N LEU A 117 -10.57 -21.24 -4.10
CA LEU A 117 -11.79 -20.61 -3.60
C LEU A 117 -11.87 -20.62 -2.07
N GLN A 118 -11.46 -21.73 -1.45
CA GLN A 118 -11.41 -21.84 0.01
C GLN A 118 -10.41 -20.83 0.59
N GLN A 119 -9.21 -20.72 0.04
CA GLN A 119 -8.22 -19.76 0.49
C GLN A 119 -8.69 -18.32 0.30
N LEU A 120 -9.25 -17.98 -0.86
CA LEU A 120 -9.83 -16.66 -1.12
C LEU A 120 -10.95 -16.33 -0.12
N SER A 121 -11.77 -17.32 0.25
CA SER A 121 -12.83 -17.13 1.25
C SER A 121 -12.24 -16.88 2.65
N GLN A 122 -11.19 -17.61 3.03
CA GLN A 122 -10.52 -17.45 4.32
C GLN A 122 -9.86 -16.08 4.42
N LEU A 123 -9.13 -15.64 3.39
CA LEU A 123 -8.49 -14.32 3.36
C LEU A 123 -9.49 -13.16 3.44
N ARG A 124 -10.71 -13.36 2.93
CA ARG A 124 -11.76 -12.32 2.92
C ARG A 124 -12.49 -12.17 4.25
N TYR A 125 -12.81 -13.30 4.89
CA TYR A 125 -13.77 -13.36 5.99
C TYR A 125 -13.20 -13.85 7.32
N SER A 126 -12.06 -14.54 7.31
CA SER A 126 -11.49 -15.09 8.54
C SER A 126 -10.69 -14.01 9.29
N PRO A 127 -10.90 -13.85 10.61
CA PRO A 127 -10.07 -12.99 11.44
C PRO A 127 -8.73 -13.64 11.82
N ILE A 128 -8.60 -14.96 11.59
CA ILE A 128 -7.39 -15.74 11.83
C ILE A 128 -6.41 -15.47 10.69
N PRO A 129 -5.09 -15.34 10.95
CA PRO A 129 -4.09 -15.26 9.89
C PRO A 129 -4.21 -16.48 8.97
N ALA A 130 -4.80 -16.26 7.79
CA ALA A 130 -4.88 -17.25 6.75
C ALA A 130 -3.54 -17.33 6.02
N GLU A 131 -3.31 -18.44 5.35
CA GLU A 131 -2.11 -18.62 4.52
C GLU A 131 -2.07 -17.54 3.43
N PRO A 132 -0.96 -16.78 3.33
CA PRO A 132 -0.84 -15.71 2.36
C PRO A 132 -0.94 -16.26 0.92
N LEU A 133 -1.32 -15.39 -0.01
CA LEU A 133 -1.35 -15.75 -1.43
C LEU A 133 0.05 -16.15 -1.90
N ALA A 134 0.14 -17.18 -2.73
CA ALA A 134 1.41 -17.59 -3.33
C ALA A 134 1.52 -17.08 -4.78
N PRO A 135 2.72 -16.75 -5.28
CA PRO A 135 2.90 -16.31 -6.67
C PRO A 135 2.37 -17.32 -7.70
N ASP A 136 2.51 -18.61 -7.42
CA ASP A 136 2.06 -19.69 -8.31
C ASP A 136 0.55 -19.69 -8.55
N GLN A 137 -0.22 -19.14 -7.61
CA GLN A 137 -1.68 -19.02 -7.73
C GLN A 137 -2.07 -18.03 -8.81
N PHE A 138 -1.31 -16.95 -8.99
CA PHE A 138 -1.53 -16.00 -10.09
C PHE A 138 -1.27 -16.66 -11.45
N ALA A 139 -0.22 -17.47 -11.55
CA ALA A 139 0.07 -18.23 -12.77
C ALA A 139 -1.04 -19.24 -13.10
N GLN A 140 -1.61 -19.89 -12.07
CA GLN A 140 -2.73 -20.81 -12.23
C GLN A 140 -4.02 -20.10 -12.66
N ILE A 141 -4.36 -18.98 -12.03
CA ILE A 141 -5.51 -18.14 -12.43
C ILE A 141 -5.36 -17.67 -13.88
N LYS A 142 -4.14 -17.29 -14.29
CA LYS A 142 -3.86 -16.90 -15.67
C LYS A 142 -4.17 -18.01 -16.67
N ARG A 143 -3.81 -19.27 -16.34
CA ARG A 143 -4.14 -20.45 -17.18
C ARG A 143 -5.65 -20.63 -17.33
N TRP A 144 -6.41 -20.55 -16.24
CA TRP A 144 -7.87 -20.68 -16.30
C TRP A 144 -8.53 -19.56 -17.10
N LEU A 145 -8.06 -18.32 -16.95
CA LEU A 145 -8.58 -17.19 -17.72
C LEU A 145 -8.26 -17.31 -19.21
N ASN A 146 -7.06 -17.79 -19.57
CA ASN A 146 -6.72 -18.04 -20.98
C ASN A 146 -7.61 -19.13 -21.59
N GLY A 147 -7.79 -20.27 -20.92
CA GLY A 147 -8.64 -21.35 -21.44
C GLY A 147 -10.09 -20.91 -21.64
N ALA A 148 -10.64 -20.12 -20.72
CA ALA A 148 -11.99 -19.57 -20.85
C ALA A 148 -12.15 -18.50 -21.95
N LEU A 149 -11.04 -17.88 -22.38
CA LEU A 149 -11.04 -16.93 -23.51
C LEU A 149 -10.93 -17.65 -24.86
N GLU A 150 -10.30 -18.83 -24.91
CA GLU A 150 -10.19 -19.65 -26.14
C GLU A 150 -11.51 -20.35 -26.50
N GLU A 151 -12.39 -20.62 -25.53
CA GLU A 151 -13.71 -21.22 -25.74
C GLU A 151 -14.81 -20.22 -26.16
N ARG A 152 -14.49 -18.93 -26.29
CA ARG A 152 -15.42 -17.85 -26.68
C ARG A 152 -15.18 -17.37 -28.10
#